data_AF-A0A7X8DY01-F1
#
_entry.id   AF-A0A7X8DY01-F1
#
_cell.length_a   1.000
_cell.length_b   1.000
_cell.length_c   1.000
_cell.angle_alpha   90.00
_cell.angle_beta   90.00
_cell.angle_gamma   90.00
#
_symmetry.space_group_name_H-M   'P 1'
#
loop_
_entity.id
_entity.type
_entity.pdbx_description
1 polymer ?
#
loop_
_entity_poly.entity_id
_entity_poly.type
_entity_poly.pdbx_seq_one_letter_code
_entity_poly.pdbx_strand_id
1 'polypeptide(L)'
;MRRTKLLVIIFIAILLLLSGWIVASHYQQQQASPTISNSGQVSGAPSIAKSLEDPLAAESYRGVARSEDNLGIVLLVAAGQDHIWGCTACHGNEGEGTKNIPRLAGLPAGYITKQLHDFVAQRRLNANMQYVASGLTDQQMAAIGEHYSKMESTTAATPRLGGDLKRGRELALQGDWSLDIPACFSCHGSSGWGVGEAFPAIAAQQPHYTYTQLANWKSGRRANSPLGLMENIAASLSERDMRAVADYLASLAPPPKQTANTAVNDTTASRP
;
A
#
# COMPACT_ATOMS: atom_id res chain seq x y z
N MET A 1 -49.52 -3.02 -56.57
CA MET A 1 -48.05 -2.94 -56.38
C MET A 1 -47.53 -1.62 -55.77
N ARG A 2 -48.12 -0.44 -56.01
CA ARG A 2 -47.61 0.83 -55.44
C ARG A 2 -47.87 1.04 -53.94
N ARG A 3 -49.03 0.61 -53.41
CA ARG A 3 -49.38 0.76 -51.97
C ARG A 3 -48.50 -0.09 -51.04
N THR A 4 -48.12 -1.29 -51.47
CA THR A 4 -47.26 -2.19 -50.70
C THR A 4 -45.83 -1.64 -50.55
N LYS A 5 -45.29 -0.99 -51.59
CA LYS A 5 -43.97 -0.34 -51.53
C LYS A 5 -43.94 0.86 -50.58
N LEU A 6 -45.03 1.64 -50.52
CA LEU A 6 -45.11 2.79 -49.61
C LEU A 6 -45.15 2.36 -48.13
N LEU A 7 -45.89 1.29 -47.82
CA LEU A 7 -45.95 0.74 -46.46
C LEU A 7 -44.60 0.19 -45.97
N VAL A 8 -43.84 -0.47 -46.85
CA VAL A 8 -42.50 -0.99 -46.52
C VAL A 8 -41.51 0.14 -46.24
N ILE A 9 -41.56 1.24 -47.02
CA ILE A 9 -40.69 2.40 -46.82
C ILE A 9 -40.99 3.10 -45.49
N ILE A 10 -42.28 3.26 -45.15
CA ILE A 10 -42.70 3.84 -43.86
C ILE A 10 -42.23 2.96 -42.69
N PHE A 11 -42.34 1.63 -42.82
CA PHE A 11 -41.92 0.70 -41.77
C PHE A 11 -40.40 0.74 -41.54
N ILE A 12 -39.59 0.79 -42.61
CA ILE A 12 -38.13 0.90 -42.52
C ILE A 12 -37.72 2.25 -41.92
N ALA A 13 -38.38 3.36 -42.30
CA ALA A 13 -38.09 4.68 -41.74
C ALA A 13 -38.38 4.74 -40.22
N ILE A 14 -39.48 4.13 -39.77
CA ILE A 14 -39.82 4.02 -38.34
C ILE A 14 -38.78 3.19 -37.58
N LEU A 15 -38.32 2.07 -38.16
CA LEU A 15 -37.30 1.20 -37.55
C LEU A 15 -35.94 1.91 -37.40
N LEU A 16 -35.53 2.71 -38.39
CA LEU A 16 -34.30 3.50 -38.35
C LEU A 16 -34.37 4.66 -37.35
N LEU A 17 -35.54 5.28 -37.19
CA LEU A 17 -35.75 6.33 -36.18
C LEU A 17 -35.76 5.75 -34.76
N LEU A 18 -36.37 4.58 -34.56
CA LEU A 18 -36.36 3.86 -33.28
C LEU A 18 -34.96 3.40 -32.88
N SER A 19 -34.17 2.86 -33.81
CA SER A 19 -32.79 2.44 -33.50
C SER A 19 -31.87 3.62 -33.19
N GLY A 20 -32.04 4.76 -33.89
CA GLY A 20 -31.32 5.99 -33.58
C GLY A 20 -31.61 6.54 -32.18
N TRP A 21 -32.87 6.50 -31.74
CA TRP A 21 -33.27 6.91 -30.38
C TRP A 21 -32.69 6.01 -29.29
N ILE A 22 -32.65 4.68 -29.51
CA ILE A 22 -32.10 3.72 -28.53
C ILE A 22 -30.59 3.92 -28.37
N VAL A 23 -29.86 4.14 -29.47
CA VAL A 23 -28.41 4.39 -29.41
C VAL A 23 -28.11 5.73 -28.74
N ALA A 24 -28.88 6.78 -29.04
CA ALA A 24 -28.74 8.08 -28.38
C ALA A 24 -29.05 8.01 -26.87
N SER A 25 -30.07 7.25 -26.45
CA SER A 25 -30.38 7.10 -25.02
C SER A 25 -29.30 6.33 -24.26
N HIS A 26 -28.72 5.29 -24.88
CA HIS A 26 -27.61 4.54 -24.28
C HIS A 26 -26.32 5.37 -24.21
N TYR A 27 -26.05 6.18 -25.23
CA TYR A 27 -24.89 7.07 -25.25
C TYR A 27 -24.98 8.16 -24.18
N GLN A 28 -26.17 8.72 -23.96
CA GLN A 28 -26.39 9.74 -22.94
C GLN A 28 -26.35 9.17 -21.52
N GLN A 29 -26.70 7.90 -21.33
CA GLN A 29 -26.58 7.20 -20.05
C GLN A 29 -25.12 6.86 -19.70
N GLN A 30 -24.23 6.71 -20.68
CA GLN A 30 -22.79 6.49 -20.46
C GLN A 30 -22.00 7.78 -20.19
N GLN A 31 -22.54 8.96 -20.50
CA GLN A 31 -21.92 10.26 -20.20
C GLN A 31 -22.37 10.88 -18.86
N ALA A 32 -23.33 10.26 -18.17
CA ALA A 32 -23.61 10.61 -16.78
C ALA A 32 -22.43 10.13 -15.92
N SER A 33 -21.45 11.01 -15.68
CA SER A 33 -20.41 10.78 -14.68
C SER A 33 -21.08 10.41 -13.35
N PRO A 34 -20.63 9.36 -12.65
CA PRO A 34 -21.14 9.09 -11.31
C PRO A 34 -20.85 10.32 -10.45
N THR A 35 -21.90 10.99 -10.00
CA THR A 35 -21.80 11.92 -8.88
C THR A 35 -21.35 11.10 -7.68
N ILE A 36 -20.06 11.21 -7.33
CA ILE A 36 -19.51 10.69 -6.09
C ILE A 36 -20.21 11.44 -4.95
N SER A 37 -21.23 10.80 -4.37
CA SER A 37 -21.77 11.21 -3.08
C SER A 37 -20.66 10.99 -2.06
N ASN A 38 -20.13 12.09 -1.51
CA ASN A 38 -19.14 12.11 -0.44
C ASN A 38 -19.77 11.69 0.90
N SER A 39 -20.36 10.49 0.96
CA SER A 39 -20.97 9.92 2.17
C SER A 39 -20.09 8.89 2.86
N GLY A 40 -18.82 8.76 2.44
CA GLY A 40 -17.82 7.90 3.08
C GLY A 40 -17.02 8.58 4.20
N GLN A 41 -17.45 9.74 4.70
CA GLN A 41 -16.79 10.37 5.83
C GLN A 41 -17.05 9.57 7.11
N VAL A 42 -16.05 8.79 7.50
CA VAL A 42 -15.95 8.23 8.85
C VAL A 42 -15.81 9.42 9.81
N SER A 43 -16.83 9.63 10.65
CA SER A 43 -16.82 10.68 11.68
C SER A 43 -15.59 10.54 12.58
N GLY A 44 -14.68 11.52 12.52
CA GLY A 44 -13.46 11.57 13.32
C GLY A 44 -12.15 11.26 12.58
N ALA A 45 -12.19 10.73 11.35
CA ALA A 45 -10.99 10.57 10.54
C ALA A 45 -10.62 11.93 9.89
N PRO A 46 -9.35 12.37 9.95
CA PRO A 46 -8.93 13.54 9.19
C PRO A 46 -9.21 13.32 7.71
N SER A 47 -9.72 14.35 7.01
CA SER A 47 -9.92 14.30 5.56
C SER A 47 -8.63 13.82 4.87
N ILE A 48 -8.74 12.98 3.85
CA ILE A 48 -7.60 12.42 3.07
C ILE A 48 -6.55 13.50 2.74
N ALA A 49 -6.98 14.71 2.37
CA ALA A 49 -6.05 15.82 2.06
C ALA A 49 -5.18 16.26 3.25
N LYS A 50 -5.68 16.19 4.48
CA LYS A 50 -4.97 16.62 5.70
C LYS A 50 -4.04 15.54 6.25
N SER A 51 -4.34 14.25 6.03
CA SER A 51 -3.45 13.15 6.41
C SER A 51 -2.28 12.97 5.44
N LEU A 52 -2.40 13.40 4.18
CA LEU A 52 -1.36 13.19 3.18
C LEU A 52 -0.06 13.98 3.42
N GLU A 53 -0.09 15.08 4.17
CA GLU A 53 1.11 15.86 4.57
C GLU A 53 1.49 15.68 6.04
N ASP A 54 0.69 14.92 6.79
CA ASP A 54 0.86 14.74 8.23
C ASP A 54 2.01 13.75 8.53
N PRO A 55 3.07 14.16 9.26
CA PRO A 55 4.10 13.23 9.71
C PRO A 55 3.56 12.10 10.60
N LEU A 56 2.38 12.26 11.18
CA LEU A 56 1.67 11.28 12.01
C LEU A 56 0.52 10.57 11.28
N ALA A 57 0.46 10.65 9.95
CA ALA A 57 -0.63 10.05 9.16
C ALA A 57 -0.86 8.56 9.48
N ALA A 58 0.22 7.78 9.61
CA ALA A 58 0.11 6.35 9.94
C ALA A 58 -0.58 6.13 11.29
N GLU A 59 -0.25 6.96 12.29
CA GLU A 59 -0.86 6.89 13.62
C GLU A 59 -2.34 7.30 13.57
N SER A 60 -2.69 8.28 12.74
CA SER A 60 -4.07 8.74 12.56
C SER A 60 -5.00 7.71 11.89
N TYR A 61 -4.44 6.74 11.15
CA TYR A 61 -5.21 5.66 10.55
C TYR A 61 -5.50 4.50 11.50
N ARG A 62 -4.86 4.48 12.68
CA ARG A 62 -5.08 3.45 13.69
C ARG A 62 -6.52 3.51 14.22
N GLY A 63 -7.27 2.42 14.03
CA GLY A 63 -8.63 2.27 14.57
C GLY A 63 -9.78 2.80 13.70
N VAL A 64 -9.49 3.27 12.47
CA VAL A 64 -10.51 3.68 11.48
C VAL A 64 -11.29 2.46 10.96
N ALA A 65 -10.68 1.27 10.96
CA ALA A 65 -11.38 0.01 10.70
C ALA A 65 -11.92 -0.60 11.99
N ARG A 66 -13.16 -0.26 12.34
CA ARG A 66 -14.04 -1.20 13.05
C ARG A 66 -15.04 -1.72 12.04
N SER A 67 -14.82 -2.92 11.48
CA SER A 67 -15.83 -3.52 10.61
C SER A 67 -16.40 -4.79 11.23
N GLU A 68 -17.71 -4.77 11.39
CA GLU A 68 -18.58 -5.90 11.70
C GLU A 68 -18.70 -6.89 10.52
N ASP A 69 -18.03 -6.60 9.38
CA ASP A 69 -17.96 -7.44 8.19
C ASP A 69 -16.52 -7.88 7.88
N ASN A 70 -16.04 -8.89 8.61
CA ASN A 70 -14.75 -9.52 8.34
C ASN A 70 -14.77 -10.34 7.04
N LEU A 71 -15.94 -10.85 6.62
CA LEU A 71 -16.03 -11.76 5.48
C LEU A 71 -15.89 -11.03 4.15
N GLY A 72 -16.51 -9.84 4.00
CA GLY A 72 -16.37 -9.00 2.83
C GLY A 72 -14.91 -8.59 2.57
N ILE A 73 -14.15 -8.29 3.62
CA ILE A 73 -12.72 -7.92 3.50
C ILE A 73 -11.85 -9.11 3.12
N VAL A 74 -12.10 -10.29 3.68
CA VAL A 74 -11.40 -11.51 3.27
C VAL A 74 -11.63 -11.81 1.78
N LEU A 75 -12.87 -11.64 1.30
CA LEU A 75 -13.19 -11.83 -0.11
C LEU A 75 -12.53 -10.77 -1.00
N LEU A 76 -12.55 -9.50 -0.59
CA LEU A 76 -11.87 -8.41 -1.29
C LEU A 76 -10.35 -8.68 -1.42
N VAL A 77 -9.71 -9.13 -0.34
CA VAL A 77 -8.27 -9.44 -0.34
C VAL A 77 -7.96 -10.62 -1.25
N ALA A 78 -8.80 -11.66 -1.24
CA ALA A 78 -8.56 -12.88 -2.01
C ALA A 78 -8.93 -12.76 -3.50
N ALA A 79 -10.08 -12.17 -3.81
CA ALA A 79 -10.67 -12.16 -5.15
C ALA A 79 -10.66 -10.77 -5.81
N GLY A 80 -10.51 -9.70 -5.03
CA GLY A 80 -10.71 -8.33 -5.50
C GLY A 80 -12.19 -7.94 -5.54
N GLN A 81 -12.50 -6.82 -6.20
CA GLN A 81 -13.87 -6.36 -6.45
C GLN A 81 -13.94 -5.67 -7.81
N ASP A 82 -15.01 -5.91 -8.57
CA ASP A 82 -15.21 -5.38 -9.92
C ASP A 82 -14.00 -5.64 -10.86
N HIS A 83 -13.26 -4.58 -11.19
CA HIS A 83 -12.06 -4.64 -12.04
C HIS A 83 -10.75 -4.58 -11.25
N ILE A 84 -10.81 -4.54 -9.93
CA ILE A 84 -9.67 -4.45 -9.03
C ILE A 84 -9.18 -5.86 -8.72
N TRP A 85 -7.89 -6.12 -8.92
CA TRP A 85 -7.29 -7.40 -8.58
C TRP A 85 -7.25 -7.63 -7.07
N GLY A 86 -7.47 -8.87 -6.64
CA GLY A 86 -7.24 -9.28 -5.26
C GLY A 86 -5.77 -9.10 -4.85
N CYS A 87 -5.54 -8.74 -3.59
CA CYS A 87 -4.20 -8.49 -3.05
C CYS A 87 -3.32 -9.75 -3.09
N THR A 88 -3.92 -10.93 -2.83
CA THR A 88 -3.22 -12.22 -2.79
C THR A 88 -2.62 -12.61 -4.15
N ALA A 89 -3.18 -12.11 -5.26
CA ALA A 89 -2.69 -12.37 -6.61
C ALA A 89 -1.23 -11.90 -6.82
N CYS A 90 -0.76 -10.96 -6.00
CA CYS A 90 0.60 -10.45 -6.03
C CYS A 90 1.33 -10.65 -4.70
N HIS A 91 0.69 -10.33 -3.57
CA HIS A 91 1.32 -10.35 -2.26
C HIS A 91 1.35 -11.73 -1.60
N GLY A 92 0.76 -12.74 -2.24
CA GLY A 92 0.67 -14.09 -1.71
C GLY A 92 -0.50 -14.29 -0.75
N ASN A 93 -0.85 -15.55 -0.49
CA ASN A 93 -2.03 -15.89 0.31
C ASN A 93 -1.85 -15.56 1.79
N GLU A 94 -0.61 -15.56 2.27
CA GLU A 94 -0.26 -15.20 3.65
C GLU A 94 0.35 -13.79 3.73
N GLY A 95 0.36 -13.02 2.63
CA GLY A 95 1.03 -11.72 2.58
C GLY A 95 2.56 -11.83 2.67
N GLU A 96 3.14 -12.96 2.26
CA GLU A 96 4.56 -13.28 2.29
C GLU A 96 5.40 -12.46 1.29
N GLY A 97 4.75 -11.98 0.23
CA GLY A 97 5.40 -11.29 -0.87
C GLY A 97 6.33 -12.18 -1.69
N THR A 98 6.88 -11.63 -2.78
CA THR A 98 7.82 -12.34 -3.66
C THR A 98 8.63 -11.38 -4.50
N LYS A 99 9.95 -11.59 -4.59
CA LYS A 99 10.87 -10.76 -5.39
C LYS A 99 10.76 -9.26 -5.07
N ASN A 100 10.11 -8.48 -5.94
CA ASN A 100 9.89 -7.03 -5.80
C ASN A 100 8.55 -6.68 -5.16
N ILE A 101 7.71 -7.67 -4.86
CA ILE A 101 6.42 -7.52 -4.21
C ILE A 101 6.64 -7.69 -2.71
N PRO A 102 6.31 -6.70 -1.87
CA PRO A 102 6.64 -6.76 -0.45
C PRO A 102 5.80 -7.77 0.31
N ARG A 103 6.42 -8.29 1.38
CA ARG A 103 5.72 -8.86 2.52
C ARG A 103 4.84 -7.78 3.17
N LEU A 104 3.57 -8.12 3.40
CA LEU A 104 2.59 -7.30 4.13
C LEU A 104 2.29 -7.87 5.52
N ALA A 105 2.43 -9.17 5.71
CA ALA A 105 2.12 -9.85 6.96
C ALA A 105 2.91 -9.29 8.15
N GLY A 106 2.17 -8.84 9.17
CA GLY A 106 2.71 -8.29 10.41
C GLY A 106 3.14 -6.82 10.30
N LEU A 107 2.93 -6.16 9.16
CA LEU A 107 3.13 -4.70 9.08
C LEU A 107 2.04 -3.94 9.84
N PRO A 108 2.34 -2.76 10.39
CA PRO A 108 1.34 -1.94 11.09
C PRO A 108 0.15 -1.58 10.20
N ALA A 109 -1.06 -1.65 10.77
CA ALA A 109 -2.29 -1.40 10.02
C ALA A 109 -2.35 0.04 9.48
N GLY A 110 -1.94 1.01 10.31
CA GLY A 110 -1.82 2.41 9.94
C GLY A 110 -0.74 2.64 8.88
N TYR A 111 0.38 1.92 8.95
CA TYR A 111 1.40 1.95 7.90
C TYR A 111 0.83 1.51 6.54
N ILE A 112 0.16 0.35 6.50
CA ILE A 112 -0.43 -0.19 5.26
C ILE A 112 -1.46 0.78 4.69
N THR A 113 -2.36 1.28 5.54
CA THR A 113 -3.41 2.24 5.15
C THR A 113 -2.79 3.51 4.56
N LYS A 114 -1.79 4.07 5.24
CA LYS A 114 -1.03 5.22 4.72
C LYS A 114 -0.42 4.92 3.36
N GLN A 115 0.20 3.75 3.18
CA GLN A 115 0.83 3.40 1.91
C GLN A 115 -0.19 3.29 0.76
N LEU A 116 -1.39 2.76 1.02
CA LEU A 116 -2.47 2.71 0.02
C LEU A 116 -2.90 4.12 -0.41
N HIS A 117 -3.10 5.03 0.54
CA HIS A 117 -3.36 6.44 0.24
C HIS A 117 -2.20 7.11 -0.52
N ASP A 118 -0.95 6.82 -0.16
CA ASP A 118 0.23 7.37 -0.83
C ASP A 118 0.35 6.90 -2.30
N PHE A 119 -0.16 5.71 -2.64
CA PHE A 119 -0.24 5.25 -4.04
C PHE A 119 -1.31 6.02 -4.82
N VAL A 120 -2.49 6.26 -4.23
CA VAL A 120 -3.56 7.07 -4.84
C VAL A 120 -3.08 8.51 -5.08
N ALA A 121 -2.42 9.10 -4.10
CA ALA A 121 -1.85 10.44 -4.17
C ALA A 121 -0.54 10.54 -4.99
N GLN A 122 -0.07 9.42 -5.56
CA GLN A 122 1.17 9.34 -6.33
C GLN A 122 2.44 9.83 -5.60
N ARG A 123 2.42 9.91 -4.26
CA ARG A 123 3.62 10.15 -3.43
C ARG A 123 4.53 8.93 -3.40
N ARG A 124 4.00 7.77 -3.76
CA ARG A 124 4.72 6.52 -3.96
C ARG A 124 4.38 5.95 -5.33
N LEU A 125 5.31 6.01 -6.27
CA LEU A 125 5.02 5.64 -7.66
C LEU A 125 5.09 4.13 -7.88
N ASN A 126 3.95 3.52 -8.23
CA ASN A 126 3.87 2.16 -8.77
C ASN A 126 2.53 2.01 -9.52
N ALA A 127 2.56 1.77 -10.83
CA ALA A 127 1.34 1.75 -11.64
C ALA A 127 0.34 0.66 -11.22
N ASN A 128 0.83 -0.53 -10.84
CA ASN A 128 -0.02 -1.64 -10.41
C ASN A 128 -0.72 -1.31 -9.08
N MET A 129 0.04 -0.81 -8.10
CA MET A 129 -0.54 -0.45 -6.80
C MET A 129 -1.41 0.80 -6.89
N GLN A 130 -1.10 1.76 -7.75
CA GLN A 130 -1.98 2.91 -8.00
C GLN A 130 -3.32 2.44 -8.59
N TYR A 131 -3.30 1.52 -9.56
CA TYR A 131 -4.51 0.93 -10.13
C TYR A 131 -5.37 0.25 -9.06
N VAL A 132 -4.75 -0.63 -8.25
CA VAL A 132 -5.48 -1.36 -7.19
C VAL A 132 -6.00 -0.41 -6.11
N ALA A 133 -5.16 0.51 -5.61
CA ALA A 133 -5.55 1.39 -4.51
C ALA A 133 -6.61 2.42 -4.91
N SER A 134 -6.63 2.89 -6.16
CA SER A 134 -7.59 3.92 -6.62
C SER A 134 -9.04 3.44 -6.65
N GLY A 135 -9.27 2.13 -6.61
CA GLY A 135 -10.61 1.56 -6.55
C GLY A 135 -11.07 1.16 -5.14
N LEU A 136 -10.28 1.44 -4.10
CA LEU A 136 -10.62 1.15 -2.71
C LEU A 136 -11.23 2.37 -2.04
N THR A 137 -12.17 2.14 -1.13
CA THR A 137 -12.63 3.17 -0.18
C THR A 137 -11.69 3.27 1.02
N ASP A 138 -11.74 4.39 1.75
CA ASP A 138 -10.94 4.59 2.97
C ASP A 138 -11.17 3.48 4.01
N GLN A 139 -12.44 3.04 4.16
CA GLN A 139 -12.79 1.95 5.07
C GLN A 139 -12.17 0.62 4.62
N GLN A 140 -12.15 0.35 3.31
CA GLN A 140 -11.51 -0.83 2.75
C GLN A 140 -10.00 -0.78 2.95
N MET A 141 -9.34 0.35 2.70
CA MET A 141 -7.90 0.51 2.93
C MET A 141 -7.54 0.26 4.40
N ALA A 142 -8.31 0.84 5.33
CA ALA A 142 -8.12 0.63 6.77
C ALA A 142 -8.31 -0.85 7.17
N ALA A 143 -9.34 -1.50 6.64
CA ALA A 143 -9.64 -2.90 6.96
C ALA A 143 -8.62 -3.88 6.35
N ILE A 144 -8.09 -3.57 5.15
CA ILE A 144 -6.96 -4.30 4.55
C ILE A 144 -5.71 -4.15 5.42
N GLY A 145 -5.45 -2.97 5.96
CA GLY A 145 -4.37 -2.74 6.92
C GLY A 145 -4.50 -3.62 8.15
N GLU A 146 -5.68 -3.66 8.76
CA GLU A 146 -5.97 -4.50 9.92
C GLU A 146 -5.89 -6.01 9.62
N HIS A 147 -6.29 -6.40 8.40
CA HIS A 147 -6.23 -7.78 7.95
C HIS A 147 -4.78 -8.30 7.90
N TYR A 148 -3.89 -7.56 7.25
CA TYR A 148 -2.47 -7.96 7.11
C TYR A 148 -1.65 -7.76 8.40
N SER A 149 -2.01 -6.80 9.27
CA SER A 149 -1.30 -6.61 10.55
C SER A 149 -1.42 -7.80 11.49
N LYS A 150 -2.55 -8.53 11.40
CA LYS A 150 -2.84 -9.74 12.17
C LYS A 150 -2.32 -11.02 11.53
N MET A 151 -1.86 -10.97 10.28
CA MET A 151 -1.29 -12.13 9.61
C MET A 151 0.10 -12.45 10.15
N GLU A 152 0.36 -13.74 10.21
CA GLU A 152 1.69 -14.29 10.40
C GLU A 152 2.03 -15.09 9.15
N SER A 153 3.26 -14.93 8.66
CA SER A 153 3.75 -15.71 7.52
C SER A 153 5.20 -16.06 7.75
N THR A 154 5.58 -17.26 7.36
CA THR A 154 6.99 -17.66 7.30
C THR A 154 7.72 -16.84 6.23
N THR A 155 9.01 -16.56 6.42
CA THR A 155 9.75 -15.77 5.43
C THR A 155 10.33 -16.64 4.33
N ALA A 156 10.07 -16.28 3.07
CA ALA A 156 10.78 -16.79 1.91
C ALA A 156 11.94 -15.86 1.47
N ALA A 157 12.13 -14.74 2.17
CA ALA A 157 13.19 -13.80 1.86
C ALA A 157 14.55 -14.42 2.20
N THR A 158 15.50 -14.33 1.26
CA THR A 158 16.89 -14.73 1.48
C THR A 158 17.82 -13.78 0.73
N PRO A 159 19.04 -13.55 1.24
CA PRO A 159 20.06 -12.76 0.56
C PRO A 159 20.29 -13.26 -0.88
N ARG A 160 20.25 -12.36 -1.86
CA ARG A 160 20.42 -12.72 -3.28
C ARG A 160 20.84 -11.57 -4.21
N LEU A 161 21.10 -10.38 -3.68
CA LEU A 161 21.56 -9.23 -4.47
C LEU A 161 23.08 -9.15 -4.62
N GLY A 162 23.82 -10.02 -3.92
CA GLY A 162 25.28 -10.03 -3.87
C GLY A 162 25.85 -8.94 -2.96
N GLY A 163 25.05 -8.46 -1.99
CA GLY A 163 25.46 -7.47 -1.01
C GLY A 163 26.44 -8.05 0.02
N ASP A 164 27.33 -7.20 0.52
CA ASP A 164 28.22 -7.53 1.62
C ASP A 164 27.43 -7.56 2.94
N LEU A 165 27.10 -8.76 3.43
CA LEU A 165 26.30 -8.93 4.65
C LEU A 165 26.94 -8.30 5.90
N LYS A 166 28.28 -8.22 5.97
CA LYS A 166 28.96 -7.58 7.10
C LYS A 166 28.71 -6.07 7.06
N ARG A 167 28.82 -5.46 5.88
CA ARG A 167 28.50 -4.04 5.68
C ARG A 167 27.03 -3.75 5.94
N GLY A 168 26.13 -4.61 5.45
CA GLY A 168 24.69 -4.47 5.71
C GLY A 168 24.35 -4.53 7.20
N ARG A 169 24.99 -5.44 7.94
CA ARG A 169 24.87 -5.55 9.39
C ARG A 169 25.40 -4.32 10.13
N GLU A 170 26.53 -3.79 9.70
CA GLU A 170 27.12 -2.56 10.26
C GLU A 170 26.17 -1.38 10.11
N LEU A 171 25.69 -1.11 8.88
CA LEU A 171 24.73 -0.03 8.62
C LEU A 171 23.43 -0.19 9.41
N ALA A 172 22.92 -1.42 9.51
CA ALA A 172 21.66 -1.67 10.23
C ALA A 172 21.77 -1.44 11.75
N LEU A 173 22.88 -1.89 12.38
CA LEU A 173 23.05 -1.87 13.84
C LEU A 173 23.77 -0.62 14.36
N GLN A 174 24.68 -0.06 13.58
CA GLN A 174 25.61 1.00 14.01
C GLN A 174 25.47 2.25 13.15
N GLY A 175 25.03 2.11 11.90
CA GLY A 175 25.03 3.20 10.93
C GLY A 175 26.45 3.48 10.41
N ASP A 176 26.61 4.62 9.78
CA ASP A 176 27.88 5.17 9.34
C ASP A 176 27.81 6.70 9.35
N TRP A 177 28.30 7.30 10.45
CA TRP A 177 28.29 8.75 10.62
C TRP A 177 29.26 9.48 9.68
N SER A 178 30.20 8.78 9.03
CA SER A 178 31.02 9.40 7.98
C SER A 178 30.21 9.69 6.70
N LEU A 179 29.03 9.07 6.58
CA LEU A 179 28.06 9.27 5.50
C LEU A 179 26.77 9.95 6.00
N ASP A 180 26.73 10.43 7.24
CA ASP A 180 25.52 10.93 7.92
C ASP A 180 24.37 9.91 7.97
N ILE A 181 24.69 8.63 8.12
CA ILE A 181 23.70 7.54 8.20
C ILE A 181 23.59 7.05 9.65
N PRO A 182 22.48 7.32 10.36
CA PRO A 182 22.24 6.69 11.65
C PRO A 182 21.96 5.18 11.48
N ALA A 183 22.11 4.41 12.57
CA ALA A 183 21.75 2.99 12.57
C ALA A 183 20.28 2.79 12.18
N CYS A 184 19.97 1.93 11.21
CA CYS A 184 18.59 1.66 10.79
C CYS A 184 17.69 1.25 11.97
N PHE A 185 18.22 0.45 12.89
CA PHE A 185 17.46 -0.09 14.04
C PHE A 185 17.24 0.92 15.16
N SER A 186 17.84 2.12 15.09
CA SER A 186 17.48 3.22 15.99
C SER A 186 16.06 3.73 15.76
N CYS A 187 15.53 3.58 14.54
CA CYS A 187 14.14 3.95 14.19
C CYS A 187 13.25 2.72 13.95
N HIS A 188 13.77 1.67 13.32
CA HIS A 188 12.99 0.47 12.96
C HIS A 188 12.96 -0.60 14.07
N GLY A 189 13.34 -0.24 15.30
CA GLY A 189 13.41 -1.13 16.45
C GLY A 189 14.63 -2.05 16.42
N SER A 190 15.04 -2.53 17.59
CA SER A 190 16.28 -3.31 17.80
C SER A 190 16.37 -4.60 16.97
N SER A 191 15.23 -5.20 16.64
CA SER A 191 15.13 -6.40 15.78
C SER A 191 14.79 -6.08 14.32
N GLY A 192 14.60 -4.81 13.96
CA GLY A 192 14.04 -4.41 12.66
C GLY A 192 12.56 -4.76 12.50
N TRP A 193 11.83 -4.97 13.60
CA TRP A 193 10.40 -5.33 13.62
C TRP A 193 9.46 -4.13 13.62
N GLY A 194 10.01 -2.91 13.60
CA GLY A 194 9.25 -1.67 13.63
C GLY A 194 8.91 -1.18 15.05
N VAL A 195 8.46 0.08 15.12
CA VAL A 195 7.99 0.75 16.33
C VAL A 195 6.78 1.61 15.95
N GLY A 196 5.65 1.39 16.62
CA GLY A 196 4.39 2.10 16.32
C GLY A 196 3.91 1.91 14.88
N GLU A 197 3.12 2.88 14.39
CA GLU A 197 2.59 2.83 13.01
C GLU A 197 3.54 3.47 11.99
N ALA A 198 4.38 4.41 12.42
CA ALA A 198 5.21 5.21 11.52
C ALA A 198 6.50 4.49 11.04
N PHE A 199 7.07 3.62 11.88
CA PHE A 199 8.31 2.91 11.57
C PHE A 199 8.02 1.42 11.33
N PRO A 200 7.87 0.99 10.06
CA PRO A 200 7.47 -0.37 9.73
C PRO A 200 8.57 -1.39 10.04
N ALA A 201 8.16 -2.66 10.14
CA ALA A 201 9.11 -3.77 10.10
C ALA A 201 9.87 -3.79 8.76
N ILE A 202 11.18 -3.98 8.85
CA ILE A 202 12.12 -4.09 7.72
C ILE A 202 12.86 -5.43 7.71
N ALA A 203 12.90 -6.15 8.84
CA ALA A 203 13.45 -7.49 8.92
C ALA A 203 12.61 -8.48 8.09
N ALA A 204 13.28 -9.45 7.48
CA ALA A 204 12.69 -10.48 6.61
C ALA A 204 11.93 -9.95 5.39
N GLN A 205 12.10 -8.66 5.05
CA GLN A 205 11.50 -8.11 3.85
C GLN A 205 12.27 -8.59 2.60
N GLN A 206 11.57 -8.68 1.47
CA GLN A 206 12.16 -9.14 0.22
C GLN A 206 13.33 -8.22 -0.20
N PRO A 207 14.53 -8.75 -0.48
CA PRO A 207 15.73 -7.92 -0.68
C PRO A 207 15.60 -7.02 -1.91
N HIS A 208 15.04 -7.53 -3.02
CA HIS A 208 14.80 -6.72 -4.21
C HIS A 208 13.81 -5.58 -3.94
N TYR A 209 12.74 -5.83 -3.17
CA TYR A 209 11.83 -4.77 -2.75
C TYR A 209 12.54 -3.71 -1.90
N THR A 210 13.31 -4.12 -0.88
CA THR A 210 14.04 -3.21 0.03
C THR A 210 15.01 -2.33 -0.76
N TYR A 211 15.84 -2.93 -1.61
CA TYR A 211 16.74 -2.20 -2.51
C TYR A 211 15.96 -1.21 -3.39
N THR A 212 14.86 -1.65 -3.99
CA THR A 212 14.02 -0.79 -4.84
C THR A 212 13.41 0.37 -4.05
N GLN A 213 13.04 0.19 -2.79
CA GLN A 213 12.50 1.28 -1.98
C GLN A 213 13.58 2.34 -1.68
N LEU A 214 14.78 1.90 -1.29
CA LEU A 214 15.94 2.79 -1.09
C LEU A 214 16.25 3.57 -2.38
N ALA A 215 16.31 2.89 -3.53
CA ALA A 215 16.54 3.53 -4.82
C ALA A 215 15.41 4.51 -5.20
N ASN A 216 14.15 4.19 -4.87
CA ASN A 216 13.01 5.08 -5.13
C ASN A 216 13.04 6.35 -4.28
N TRP A 217 13.42 6.25 -3.00
CA TRP A 217 13.64 7.44 -2.17
C TRP A 217 14.81 8.28 -2.70
N LYS A 218 15.94 7.63 -3.02
CA LYS A 218 17.13 8.30 -3.58
C LYS A 218 16.82 9.07 -4.88
N SER A 219 15.95 8.53 -5.73
CA SER A 219 15.57 9.12 -7.03
C SER A 219 14.35 10.03 -6.97
N GLY A 220 13.69 10.18 -5.82
CA GLY A 220 12.46 10.95 -5.68
C GLY A 220 11.19 10.26 -6.22
N ARG A 221 11.29 9.02 -6.73
CA ARG A 221 10.11 8.21 -7.13
C ARG A 221 9.25 7.77 -5.93
N ARG A 222 9.78 7.91 -4.72
CA ARG A 222 9.06 7.79 -3.46
C ARG A 222 9.44 9.00 -2.59
N ALA A 223 8.45 9.82 -2.26
CA ALA A 223 8.59 11.05 -1.49
C ALA A 223 7.50 11.10 -0.42
N ASN A 224 7.50 10.12 0.48
CA ASN A 224 6.39 9.86 1.40
C ASN A 224 6.81 9.51 2.82
N SER A 225 8.10 9.66 3.16
CA SER A 225 8.53 9.45 4.54
C SER A 225 8.26 10.71 5.39
N PRO A 226 7.84 10.55 6.66
CA PRO A 226 7.69 11.67 7.57
C PRO A 226 8.98 12.50 7.64
N LEU A 227 8.85 13.82 7.51
CA LEU A 227 9.97 14.77 7.60
C LEU A 227 11.14 14.52 6.63
N GLY A 228 10.94 13.72 5.56
CA GLY A 228 12.00 13.42 4.59
C GLY A 228 13.09 12.47 5.11
N LEU A 229 12.83 11.74 6.20
CA LEU A 229 13.82 10.89 6.87
C LEU A 229 14.47 9.86 5.93
N MET A 230 13.65 9.06 5.24
CA MET A 230 14.17 8.01 4.35
C MET A 230 14.73 8.56 3.04
N GLU A 231 14.23 9.68 2.55
CA GLU A 231 14.80 10.42 1.42
C GLU A 231 16.25 10.82 1.73
N ASN A 232 16.49 11.41 2.91
CA ASN A 232 17.85 11.80 3.35
C ASN A 232 18.76 10.59 3.56
N ILE A 233 18.29 9.53 4.24
CA ILE A 233 19.07 8.30 4.45
C ILE A 233 19.45 7.66 3.11
N ALA A 234 18.50 7.55 2.18
CA ALA A 234 18.74 6.95 0.87
C ALA A 234 19.65 7.81 -0.02
N ALA A 235 19.62 9.14 0.13
CA ALA A 235 20.53 10.04 -0.57
C ALA A 235 22.00 9.74 -0.27
N SER A 236 22.33 9.42 0.99
CA SER A 236 23.70 9.08 1.42
C SER A 236 24.17 7.67 1.06
N LEU A 237 23.25 6.72 0.87
CA LEU A 237 23.62 5.33 0.56
C LEU A 237 24.14 5.17 -0.87
N SER A 238 25.23 4.41 -1.03
CA SER A 238 25.69 3.93 -2.33
C SER A 238 24.86 2.74 -2.81
N GLU A 239 24.93 2.41 -4.10
CA GLU A 239 24.34 1.19 -4.67
C GLU A 239 24.82 -0.09 -3.95
N ARG A 240 26.09 -0.12 -3.56
CA ARG A 240 26.67 -1.23 -2.80
C ARG A 240 26.07 -1.31 -1.41
N ASP A 241 25.91 -0.18 -0.72
CA ASP A 241 25.31 -0.15 0.62
C ASP A 241 23.84 -0.54 0.59
N MET A 242 23.08 -0.07 -0.41
CA MET A 242 21.66 -0.45 -0.56
C MET A 242 21.49 -1.95 -0.76
N ARG A 243 22.35 -2.60 -1.57
CA ARG A 243 22.36 -4.06 -1.73
C ARG A 243 22.75 -4.77 -0.44
N ALA A 244 23.78 -4.28 0.24
CA ALA A 244 24.26 -4.84 1.50
C ALA A 244 23.17 -4.83 2.58
N VAL A 245 22.51 -3.68 2.79
CA VAL A 245 21.40 -3.55 3.74
C VAL A 245 20.22 -4.43 3.34
N ALA A 246 19.84 -4.43 2.07
CA ALA A 246 18.73 -5.25 1.59
C ALA A 246 18.96 -6.76 1.80
N ASP A 247 20.15 -7.26 1.47
CA ASP A 247 20.50 -8.66 1.70
C ASP A 247 20.62 -8.98 3.19
N TYR A 248 21.20 -8.10 4.01
CA TYR A 248 21.25 -8.29 5.46
C TYR A 248 19.85 -8.38 6.08
N LEU A 249 18.96 -7.45 5.77
CA LEU A 249 17.60 -7.45 6.31
C LEU A 249 16.79 -8.68 5.88
N ALA A 250 16.99 -9.17 4.65
CA ALA A 250 16.37 -10.39 4.16
C ALA A 250 16.85 -11.66 4.89
N SER A 251 17.99 -11.61 5.59
CA SER A 251 18.51 -12.74 6.39
C SER A 251 17.90 -12.84 7.80
N LEU A 252 17.14 -11.83 8.21
CA LEU A 252 16.58 -11.74 9.57
C LEU A 252 15.26 -12.48 9.71
N ALA A 253 14.88 -12.77 10.95
CA ALA A 253 13.59 -13.37 11.28
C ALA A 253 12.44 -12.38 11.05
N PRO A 254 11.28 -12.84 10.56
CA PRO A 254 10.11 -11.99 10.36
C PRO A 254 9.55 -11.48 11.69
N PRO A 255 8.85 -10.32 11.67
CA PRO A 255 8.13 -9.87 12.85
C PRO A 255 7.00 -10.86 13.20
N PRO A 256 6.66 -11.02 14.50
CA PRO A 256 5.44 -11.72 14.89
C PRO A 256 4.20 -10.95 14.42
N LYS A 257 3.03 -11.59 14.41
CA LYS A 257 1.76 -10.88 14.19
C LYS A 257 1.56 -9.77 15.23
N GLN A 258 0.93 -8.68 14.83
CA GLN A 258 0.59 -7.62 15.79
C GLN A 258 -0.52 -8.12 16.72
N THR A 259 -0.32 -7.95 18.03
CA THR A 259 -1.35 -8.24 19.03
C THR A 259 -1.91 -6.92 19.56
N ALA A 260 -3.17 -6.91 20.01
CA ALA A 260 -3.82 -5.70 20.50
C ALA A 260 -3.06 -4.98 21.65
N ASN A 261 -2.14 -5.69 22.33
CA ASN A 261 -1.39 -5.17 23.48
C ASN A 261 -0.01 -4.58 23.13
N THR A 262 0.52 -4.77 21.93
CA THR A 262 1.81 -4.14 21.54
C THR A 262 1.69 -2.62 21.32
N ALA A 263 0.47 -2.09 21.28
CA ALA A 263 0.18 -0.67 20.99
C ALA A 263 -0.11 0.19 22.24
N VAL A 264 0.00 -0.39 23.45
CA VAL A 264 -0.40 0.26 24.73
C VAL A 264 0.78 0.42 25.72
N ASN A 265 1.91 -0.27 25.53
CA ASN A 265 2.95 -0.34 26.57
C ASN A 265 4.12 0.65 26.45
N ASP A 266 4.09 1.62 25.53
CA ASP A 266 5.21 2.58 25.39
C ASP A 266 4.96 3.95 26.07
N THR A 267 3.85 4.10 26.80
CA THR A 267 3.57 5.31 27.61
C THR A 267 3.89 5.17 29.10
N THR A 268 4.48 4.05 29.55
CA THR A 268 4.82 3.86 30.98
C THR A 268 6.29 3.56 31.26
N ALA A 269 7.17 3.55 30.27
CA ALA A 269 8.61 3.35 30.48
C ALA A 269 9.42 4.67 30.39
N SER A 270 9.17 5.59 31.32
CA SER A 270 10.19 6.59 31.70
C SER A 270 10.03 7.06 33.16
N ARG A 271 10.84 6.47 34.04
CA ARG A 271 11.72 7.14 35.03
C ARG A 271 12.37 6.08 35.94
N PRO A 272 13.68 6.15 36.17
CA PRO A 272 14.20 7.08 37.18
C PRO A 272 14.54 8.47 36.63
#